data_AF-A0A954XUB7-F1
#
_entry.id   AF-A0A954XUB7-F1
#
_cell.length_a   1.000
_cell.length_b   1.000
_cell.length_c   1.000
_cell.angle_alpha   90.00
_cell.angle_beta   90.00
_cell.angle_gamma   90.00
#
_symmetry.space_group_name_H-M   'P 1'
#
loop_
_entity.id
_entity.type
_entity.pdbx_description
1 polymer ?
#
loop_
_entity_poly.entity_id
_entity_poly.type
_entity_poly.pdbx_seq_one_letter_code
_entity_poly.pdbx_strand_id
1 'polypeptide(L)'
;MWEKLRVVWQIPELRQKILLTLLLLGVYRLGFQVPLHIVDQAKVQAMSEQGGGVTDILKQVAVFSATQLSQVTIFGLGIMPYISAS
;
A
#
# COMPACT_ATOMS: atom_id res chain seq x y z
N MET A 1 -0.21 -27.37 -13.84
CA MET A 1 0.12 -26.15 -13.07
C MET A 1 -0.12 -26.32 -11.57
N TRP A 2 -1.27 -26.85 -11.15
CA TRP A 2 -1.58 -27.09 -9.73
C TRP A 2 -0.60 -27.99 -8.96
N GLU A 3 0.05 -28.93 -9.64
CA GLU A 3 1.08 -29.77 -9.02
C GLU A 3 2.29 -28.96 -8.52
N LYS A 4 2.67 -27.88 -9.23
CA LYS A 4 3.78 -27.02 -8.82
C LYS A 4 3.48 -26.27 -7.52
N LEU A 5 2.22 -25.87 -7.30
CA LEU A 5 1.78 -25.25 -6.04
C LEU A 5 1.90 -26.24 -4.87
N ARG A 6 1.61 -27.52 -5.10
CA ARG A 6 1.76 -28.57 -4.07
C ARG A 6 3.23 -28.83 -3.72
N VAL A 7 4.11 -28.82 -4.72
CA VAL A 7 5.57 -28.97 -4.53
C VAL A 7 6.17 -27.80 -3.75
N VAL A 8 5.73 -26.56 -4.00
CA VAL A 8 6.16 -25.38 -3.25
C VAL A 8 5.87 -25.51 -1.75
N TRP A 9 4.76 -26.17 -1.40
CA TRP A 9 4.38 -26.41 0.00
C TRP A 9 5.13 -27.58 0.66
N GLN A 10 5.66 -28.51 -0.15
CA GLN A 10 6.47 -29.63 0.34
C GLN A 10 7.90 -29.21 0.68
N ILE A 11 8.45 -28.20 0.00
CA ILE A 11 9.82 -27.75 0.23
C ILE A 11 9.85 -26.79 1.44
N PRO A 12 10.51 -27.16 2.56
CA PRO A 12 10.44 -26.41 3.81
C PRO A 12 11.04 -24.99 3.71
N GLU A 13 12.05 -24.80 2.86
CA GLU A 13 12.67 -23.48 2.63
C GLU A 13 11.75 -22.53 1.84
N LEU A 14 11.04 -23.05 0.85
CA LEU A 14 10.12 -22.27 0.02
C LEU A 14 8.92 -21.79 0.83
N ARG A 15 8.29 -22.67 1.63
CA ARG A 15 7.18 -22.26 2.51
C ARG A 15 7.62 -21.19 3.51
N GLN A 16 8.83 -21.27 4.07
CA GLN A 16 9.33 -20.28 5.03
C GLN A 16 9.49 -18.91 4.38
N LYS A 17 10.08 -18.86 3.17
CA LYS A 17 10.22 -17.61 2.42
C LYS A 17 8.86 -17.00 2.06
N ILE A 18 7.90 -17.83 1.62
CA ILE A 18 6.55 -17.36 1.28
C ILE A 18 5.83 -16.83 2.53
N LEU A 19 5.88 -17.55 3.64
CA LEU A 19 5.29 -17.11 4.91
C LEU A 19 5.92 -15.80 5.40
N LEU A 20 7.25 -15.66 5.28
CA LEU A 20 7.94 -14.42 5.63
C LEU A 20 7.48 -13.25 4.74
N THR A 21 7.42 -13.45 3.43
CA THR A 21 6.92 -12.41 2.52
C THR A 21 5.47 -12.04 2.82
N LEU A 22 4.60 -13.02 3.07
CA LEU A 22 3.20 -12.79 3.46
C LEU A 22 3.09 -12.05 4.80
N LEU A 23 3.93 -12.38 5.77
CA LEU A 23 3.99 -11.68 7.05
C LEU A 23 4.40 -10.22 6.85
N LEU A 24 5.45 -9.96 6.05
CA LEU A 24 5.89 -8.60 5.73
C LEU A 24 4.80 -7.80 5.01
N LEU A 25 4.09 -8.41 4.06
CA LEU A 25 2.93 -7.79 3.41
C LEU A 25 1.79 -7.51 4.40
N GLY A 26 1.56 -8.40 5.37
CA GLY A 26 0.60 -8.20 6.45
C GLY A 26 0.97 -6.99 7.33
N VAL A 27 2.24 -6.88 7.73
CA VAL A 27 2.75 -5.73 8.50
C VAL A 27 2.61 -4.43 7.70
N TYR A 28 2.98 -4.43 6.41
CA TYR A 28 2.78 -3.29 5.51
C TYR A 28 1.30 -2.88 5.47
N ARG A 29 0.39 -3.85 5.39
CA ARG A 29 -1.06 -3.60 5.36
C ARG A 29 -1.57 -2.99 6.67
N LEU A 30 -1.08 -3.45 7.82
CA LEU A 30 -1.46 -2.91 9.13
C LEU A 30 -1.00 -1.47 9.31
N GLY A 31 0.23 -1.13 8.89
CA GLY A 31 0.71 0.25 8.99
C GLY A 31 -0.07 1.24 8.10
N PHE A 32 -0.70 0.74 7.04
CA PHE A 32 -1.60 1.52 6.19
C PHE A 32 -2.92 1.90 6.90
N GLN A 33 -3.31 1.18 7.96
CA GLN A 33 -4.49 1.50 8.75
C GLN A 33 -4.21 2.50 9.88
N VAL A 34 -2.96 2.89 10.10
CA VAL A 34 -2.57 3.84 11.15
C VAL A 34 -2.56 5.26 10.55
N PRO A 35 -3.59 6.09 10.83
CA PRO A 35 -3.63 7.47 10.35
C PRO A 35 -2.64 8.36 11.09
N LEU A 36 -2.16 9.40 10.42
CA LEU A 36 -1.33 10.41 11.06
C LEU A 36 -2.23 11.42 11.81
N HIS A 37 -2.10 11.47 13.13
CA HIS A 37 -2.87 12.37 14.00
C HIS A 37 -2.58 13.86 13.78
N ILE A 38 -1.52 14.20 13.05
CA ILE A 38 -1.09 15.58 12.79
C ILE A 38 -1.92 16.22 11.65
N VAL A 39 -2.58 15.41 10.81
CA VAL A 39 -3.28 15.89 9.61
C VAL A 39 -4.79 15.82 9.80
N ASP A 40 -5.47 16.92 9.45
CA ASP A 40 -6.93 17.00 9.42
C ASP A 40 -7.50 16.24 8.21
N GLN A 41 -7.90 15.00 8.45
CA GLN A 41 -8.40 14.10 7.40
C GLN A 41 -9.71 14.58 6.78
N ALA A 42 -10.51 15.39 7.49
CA ALA A 42 -11.76 15.91 6.95
C ALA A 42 -11.50 16.93 5.84
N LYS A 43 -10.44 17.75 5.98
CA LYS A 43 -10.02 18.69 4.94
C LYS A 43 -9.45 17.98 3.71
N VAL A 44 -8.69 16.91 3.91
CA VAL A 44 -8.13 16.10 2.81
C VAL A 44 -9.23 15.40 2.01
N GLN A 45 -10.25 14.86 2.69
CA GLN A 45 -11.40 14.26 2.04
C GLN A 45 -12.23 15.30 1.28
N ALA A 46 -12.51 16.46 1.88
CA ALA A 46 -13.22 17.55 1.24
C ALA A 46 -12.49 18.08 -0.02
N MET A 47 -11.16 18.16 0.01
CA MET A 47 -10.36 18.51 -1.17
C MET A 47 -10.42 17.44 -2.27
N SER A 48 -10.50 16.16 -1.91
CA SER A 48 -10.63 15.07 -2.88
C SER A 48 -12.02 15.01 -3.52
N GLU A 49 -13.05 15.50 -2.83
CA GLU A 49 -14.43 15.55 -3.30
C GLU A 49 -14.73 16.78 -4.15
N GLN A 50 -13.96 17.87 -3.99
CA GLN A 50 -14.21 19.15 -4.67
C GLN A 50 -14.01 19.16 -6.20
N GLY A 51 -13.62 18.03 -6.81
CA GLY A 51 -13.70 17.80 -8.26
C GLY A 51 -12.96 18.84 -9.12
N GLY A 52 -11.73 18.50 -9.53
CA GLY A 52 -10.95 19.31 -10.47
C GLY A 52 -9.70 18.58 -10.98
N GLY A 53 -8.96 19.16 -11.94
CA GLY A 53 -7.80 18.50 -12.56
C GLY A 53 -6.73 18.01 -11.59
N VAL A 54 -6.56 18.69 -10.45
CA VAL A 54 -5.66 18.25 -9.37
C VAL A 54 -6.15 16.97 -8.70
N THR A 55 -7.46 16.79 -8.51
CA THR A 55 -8.02 15.56 -7.91
C THR A 55 -7.85 14.34 -8.81
N ASP A 56 -7.85 14.50 -10.14
CA ASP A 56 -7.61 13.38 -11.06
C ASP A 56 -6.14 12.98 -11.09
N ILE A 57 -5.21 13.94 -10.99
CA ILE A 57 -3.78 13.64 -10.82
C ILE A 57 -3.55 12.91 -9.49
N LEU A 58 -4.17 13.36 -8.40
CA LEU A 58 -4.07 12.68 -7.11
C LEU A 58 -4.64 11.25 -7.17
N LYS A 59 -5.77 11.02 -7.84
CA LYS A 59 -6.31 9.66 -8.05
C LYS A 59 -5.36 8.79 -8.87
N GLN A 60 -4.73 9.32 -9.90
CA GLN A 60 -3.77 8.58 -10.71
C GLN A 60 -2.54 8.20 -9.88
N VAL A 61 -2.00 9.15 -9.09
CA VAL A 61 -0.89 8.88 -8.16
C VAL A 61 -1.29 7.85 -7.10
N ALA A 62 -2.50 7.92 -6.56
CA ALA A 62 -3.05 6.95 -5.60
C ALA A 62 -3.06 5.52 -6.16
N VAL A 63 -3.44 5.34 -7.43
CA VAL A 63 -3.41 4.02 -8.10
C VAL A 63 -1.98 3.50 -8.25
N PHE A 64 -1.03 4.34 -8.68
CA PHE A 64 0.38 3.93 -8.84
C PHE A 64 1.10 3.68 -7.51
N SER A 65 0.73 4.40 -6.46
CA SER A 65 1.22 4.16 -5.10
C SER A 65 0.45 3.04 -4.39
N ALA A 66 -0.55 2.43 -5.04
CA ALA A 66 -1.44 1.39 -4.50
C ALA A 66 -2.06 1.78 -3.14
N THR A 67 -2.38 3.07 -3.00
CA THR A 67 -2.53 3.77 -1.73
C THR A 67 -3.65 4.78 -1.83
N GLN A 68 -4.48 4.90 -0.79
CA GLN A 68 -5.56 5.88 -0.75
C GLN A 68 -5.05 7.24 -0.23
N LEU A 69 -4.69 8.16 -1.13
CA LEU A 69 -4.22 9.51 -0.76
C LEU A 69 -5.27 10.37 -0.03
N SER A 70 -6.55 9.98 -0.08
CA SER A 70 -7.62 10.66 0.68
C SER A 70 -7.50 10.45 2.19
N GLN A 71 -6.68 9.50 2.65
CA GLN A 71 -6.36 9.28 4.04
C GLN A 71 -4.84 9.29 4.23
N VAL A 72 -4.37 10.18 5.08
CA VAL A 72 -2.93 10.37 5.32
C VAL A 72 -2.49 9.42 6.42
N THR A 73 -1.76 8.37 6.04
CA THR A 73 -1.31 7.28 6.92
C THR A 73 0.22 7.24 6.98
N ILE A 74 0.78 6.47 7.92
CA ILE A 74 2.25 6.35 8.08
C ILE A 74 2.91 5.85 6.78
N PHE A 75 2.24 4.98 6.03
CA PHE A 75 2.66 4.50 4.71
C PHE A 75 1.88 5.14 3.56
N GLY A 76 1.35 6.36 3.74
CA GLY A 76 0.45 7.03 2.80
C GLY A 76 1.05 7.40 1.44
N LEU A 77 2.34 7.17 1.20
CA LEU A 77 2.98 7.25 -0.13
C LEU A 77 3.54 5.90 -0.61
N GLY A 78 3.34 4.84 0.18
CA GLY A 78 3.85 3.49 -0.09
C GLY A 78 5.36 3.47 -0.34
N ILE A 79 5.73 2.77 -1.41
CA ILE A 79 7.13 2.61 -1.86
C ILE A 79 7.62 3.75 -2.78
N MET A 80 6.75 4.71 -3.12
CA MET A 80 7.04 5.74 -4.12
C MET A 80 8.27 6.62 -3.79
N PRO A 81 8.51 7.05 -2.54
CA PRO A 81 9.71 7.84 -2.22
C PRO A 81 11.00 7.08 -2.47
N TYR A 82 11.01 5.77 -2.20
CA TYR A 82 12.16 4.91 -2.45
C TYR A 82 12.40 4.74 -3.95
N ILE A 83 11.35 4.49 -4.74
CA ILE A 83 11.46 4.40 -6.21
C ILE A 83 11.96 5.71 -6.81
N SER A 84 11.46 6.85 -6.33
CA SER A 84 11.84 8.17 -6.85
C SER A 84 13.25 8.60 -6.44
N ALA A 85 13.81 8.02 -5.38
CA ALA A 85 15.16 8.31 -4.90
C ALA A 85 16.23 7.40 -5.55
N SER A 86 15.81 6.28 -6.15
CA SER A 86 16.67 5.38 -6.93
C SER A 86 16.78 5.82 -8.39
#